data_AF-A0A517XR84-F1
#
_entry.id   AF-A0A517XR84-F1
#
_cell.length_a   1.000
_cell.length_b   1.000
_cell.length_c   1.000
_cell.angle_alpha   90.00
_cell.angle_beta   90.00
_cell.angle_gamma   90.00
#
_symmetry.space_group_name_H-M   'P 1'
#
loop_
_entity.id
_entity.type
_entity.pdbx_description
1 polymer ?
#
loop_
_entity_poly.entity_id
_entity_poly.type
_entity_poly.pdbx_seq_one_letter_code
_entity_poly.pdbx_strand_id
1 'polypeptide(L)'
;MLQRNGTRLVGLLALAALVVGLVYDAVAQPPPAPPPPESGAWPSVGGTKVFSTWPAGRPEAALILSGQTFGFLSPCGCSRPQTGGLERRANLVSRLKAKGWPVAGVDLGDFYPTKSAVKEQGLLKYVTGMNALREMGYLAVGVGKSEFDGDLLQVVAGYALQKERAPFSLGGNIAGKAGETVIPREQYFPPAPDGKRPLVGLTEVADIGGVPVGVVGVVGPSVAKAVEGSATGFGFLGNKDVLDAAVKELAAHPKRPKLNVLLYQGTADEARKVIADRPEFQVVLCQADDPEPPQYPETIGKTLLVQVGHKGRYVGALGVFRKADGSFDLQYQLVPLGEEFLTPEGDEAAKGNTVLGLLEDYTKQVKERNFLAKVARTPHSAQLQKPELNLSFVGSERCLGCHAGEFAKWKDSKHGHAYEALEVYAKRPGNRQFDPECIVCHTVGYGVKTGFESTEKTPALKDVGCESCHGPGSGHMSAPRDADLLKLLSPWKLTPTDRLPDVATFERIAKAPVGGPGGLTDLPAAQQRIVNAVSAACTKCHDGENDPHFDLAKYWPKVVHGAGKK
;
A
#
# COMPACT_ATOMS: atom_id res chain seq x y z
N MET A 1 -72.60 47.35 18.95
CA MET A 1 -72.16 47.53 20.35
C MET A 1 -70.82 46.80 20.49
N LEU A 2 -69.70 47.49 20.78
CA LEU A 2 -69.20 47.84 22.13
C LEU A 2 -68.83 46.57 22.92
N GLN A 3 -67.53 46.28 23.13
CA GLN A 3 -66.68 46.70 24.27
C GLN A 3 -67.14 46.10 25.62
N ARG A 4 -66.28 45.64 26.56
CA ARG A 4 -64.82 45.80 26.83
C ARG A 4 -64.37 44.63 27.78
N ASN A 5 -63.11 44.33 28.12
CA ASN A 5 -61.80 44.92 27.81
C ASN A 5 -60.98 43.97 26.87
N GLY A 6 -59.74 43.49 27.03
CA GLY A 6 -58.66 43.56 28.05
C GLY A 6 -58.76 42.51 29.17
N THR A 7 -57.68 41.91 29.71
CA THR A 7 -56.20 42.04 29.49
C THR A 7 -55.51 40.79 30.16
N ARG A 8 -54.20 40.46 30.10
CA ARG A 8 -52.94 41.17 29.77
C ARG A 8 -51.80 40.15 29.45
N LEU A 9 -51.10 40.21 28.30
CA LEU A 9 -49.65 39.88 28.17
C LEU A 9 -49.08 40.30 26.81
N VAL A 10 -47.89 40.90 26.79
CA VAL A 10 -47.10 41.24 25.59
C VAL A 10 -45.63 40.94 25.90
N GLY A 11 -44.93 40.21 25.03
CA GLY A 11 -43.49 40.01 25.16
C GLY A 11 -42.91 38.88 24.30
N LEU A 12 -41.82 39.20 23.58
CA LEU A 12 -40.76 38.28 23.16
C LEU A 12 -41.15 37.03 22.33
N LEU A 13 -41.33 37.21 21.01
CA LEU A 13 -41.25 36.08 20.05
C LEU A 13 -40.71 36.48 18.66
N ALA A 14 -39.92 37.56 18.57
CA ALA A 14 -39.50 38.17 17.30
C ALA A 14 -37.97 38.46 17.18
N LEU A 15 -37.13 37.83 18.00
CA LEU A 15 -35.67 38.06 17.97
C LEU A 15 -34.81 36.78 18.13
N ALA A 16 -35.33 35.62 17.71
CA ALA A 16 -34.62 34.33 17.80
C ALA A 16 -34.04 33.83 16.45
N ALA A 17 -34.33 34.49 15.34
CA ALA A 17 -34.07 33.99 13.98
C ALA A 17 -32.78 34.56 13.31
N LEU A 18 -31.98 35.36 14.03
CA LEU A 18 -30.89 36.17 13.42
C LEU A 18 -29.56 36.17 14.19
N VAL A 19 -29.33 35.17 15.05
CA VAL A 19 -28.04 34.96 15.78
C VAL A 19 -27.57 33.49 15.70
N VAL A 20 -28.14 32.69 14.80
CA VAL A 20 -27.74 31.27 14.60
C VAL A 20 -26.63 31.12 13.55
N GLY A 21 -26.41 32.14 12.72
CA GLY A 21 -25.18 32.30 11.95
C GLY A 21 -24.16 33.14 12.73
N LEU A 22 -22.87 32.83 12.59
CA LEU A 22 -21.69 33.48 13.21
C LEU A 22 -21.27 33.06 14.64
N VAL A 23 -21.45 31.79 15.02
CA VAL A 23 -20.54 31.11 15.97
C VAL A 23 -20.21 29.70 15.47
N TYR A 24 -19.52 29.61 14.32
CA TYR A 24 -19.08 28.32 13.76
C TYR A 24 -17.65 28.38 13.22
N ASP A 25 -16.74 29.02 13.97
CA ASP A 25 -15.30 28.87 13.75
C ASP A 25 -14.55 29.21 15.05
N ALA A 26 -13.76 28.25 15.58
CA ALA A 26 -12.80 28.40 16.69
C ALA A 26 -12.24 27.05 17.20
N VAL A 27 -12.73 25.89 16.75
CA VAL A 27 -11.96 24.64 16.91
C VAL A 27 -10.80 24.72 15.94
N ALA A 28 -9.61 25.06 16.45
CA ALA A 28 -8.40 25.18 15.64
C ALA A 28 -8.15 23.87 14.89
N GLN A 29 -8.47 23.86 13.58
CA GLN A 29 -8.16 22.73 12.74
C GLN A 29 -6.64 22.49 12.77
N PRO A 30 -6.16 21.24 12.70
CA PRO A 30 -4.76 21.04 12.34
C PRO A 30 -4.50 21.79 11.04
N PRO A 31 -3.32 22.45 10.88
CA PRO A 31 -3.05 23.22 9.68
C PRO A 31 -3.34 22.34 8.46
N PRO A 32 -4.12 22.84 7.47
CA PRO A 32 -4.50 22.02 6.33
C PRO A 32 -3.24 21.46 5.70
N ALA A 33 -3.25 20.18 5.35
CA ALA A 33 -2.15 19.56 4.63
C ALA A 33 -1.83 20.45 3.42
N PRO A 34 -0.55 20.80 3.17
CA PRO A 34 -0.21 21.72 2.10
C PRO A 34 -0.85 21.26 0.79
N PRO A 35 -1.39 22.18 -0.04
CA PRO A 35 -2.04 21.80 -1.28
C PRO A 35 -1.07 20.97 -2.13
N PRO A 36 -1.58 20.00 -2.91
CA PRO A 36 -0.73 19.17 -3.76
C PRO A 36 0.10 20.08 -4.68
N PRO A 37 1.38 19.76 -4.94
CA PRO A 37 2.17 20.45 -5.94
C PRO A 37 1.47 20.39 -7.31
N GLU A 38 1.60 21.45 -8.11
CA GLU A 38 0.87 21.60 -9.37
C GLU A 38 0.96 20.35 -10.26
N SER A 39 -0.19 19.81 -10.65
CA SER A 39 -0.29 18.58 -11.43
C SER A 39 0.33 18.77 -12.82
N GLY A 40 1.55 18.27 -13.00
CA GLY A 40 2.37 18.53 -14.18
C GLY A 40 3.80 18.94 -13.86
N ALA A 41 4.05 19.42 -12.64
CA ALA A 41 5.39 19.64 -12.11
C ALA A 41 6.22 18.34 -12.15
N TRP A 42 7.54 18.51 -12.27
CA TRP A 42 8.50 17.44 -12.04
C TRP A 42 9.05 17.60 -10.62
N PRO A 43 9.19 16.53 -9.82
CA PRO A 43 9.70 16.63 -8.47
C PRO A 43 11.18 17.07 -8.46
N SER A 44 11.61 17.60 -7.33
CA SER A 44 13.02 17.85 -7.04
C SER A 44 13.54 16.82 -6.03
N VAL A 45 14.70 16.24 -6.34
CA VAL A 45 15.41 15.25 -5.52
C VAL A 45 16.76 15.86 -5.15
N GLY A 46 17.08 15.90 -3.85
CA GLY A 46 18.25 16.65 -3.37
C GLY A 46 18.23 18.13 -3.78
N GLY A 47 17.05 18.76 -3.82
CA GLY A 47 16.84 20.12 -4.32
C GLY A 47 16.92 20.30 -5.85
N THR A 48 17.31 19.26 -6.59
CA THR A 48 17.51 19.30 -8.05
C THR A 48 16.35 18.66 -8.79
N LYS A 49 15.78 19.35 -9.79
CA LYS A 49 14.64 18.87 -10.59
C LYS A 49 15.02 17.57 -11.32
N VAL A 50 14.19 16.52 -11.25
CA VAL A 50 14.53 15.24 -11.88
C VAL A 50 14.81 15.41 -13.38
N PHE A 51 15.86 14.73 -13.84
CA PHE A 51 16.40 14.80 -15.21
C PHE A 51 17.04 16.14 -15.63
N SER A 52 17.18 17.16 -14.75
CA SER A 52 17.86 18.41 -15.15
C SER A 52 19.38 18.32 -15.18
N THR A 53 19.96 17.23 -14.69
CA THR A 53 21.40 16.92 -14.70
C THR A 53 21.81 16.03 -15.88
N TRP A 54 20.86 15.48 -16.63
CA TRP A 54 21.13 14.57 -17.75
C TRP A 54 21.64 15.35 -18.99
N PRO A 55 22.37 14.69 -19.91
CA PRO A 55 22.86 15.31 -21.13
C PRO A 55 21.76 16.02 -21.94
N ALA A 56 22.09 17.18 -22.50
CA ALA A 56 21.15 18.00 -23.28
C ALA A 56 20.71 17.28 -24.57
N GLY A 57 19.45 16.82 -24.59
CA GLY A 57 18.85 16.11 -25.71
C GLY A 57 17.73 15.18 -25.26
N ARG A 58 17.40 14.19 -26.10
CA ARG A 58 16.66 13.00 -25.69
C ARG A 58 17.62 11.81 -25.56
N PRO A 59 17.39 10.87 -24.64
CA PRO A 59 18.07 9.58 -24.68
C PRO A 59 17.60 8.79 -25.91
N GLU A 60 18.42 7.84 -26.36
CA GLU A 60 18.01 6.87 -27.41
C GLU A 60 16.98 5.88 -26.86
N ALA A 61 17.11 5.49 -25.58
CA ALA A 61 16.17 4.66 -24.85
C ALA A 61 16.05 5.13 -23.40
N ALA A 62 14.86 4.99 -22.81
CA ALA A 62 14.64 5.14 -21.38
C ALA A 62 13.99 3.85 -20.83
N LEU A 63 14.60 3.29 -19.79
CA LEU A 63 14.06 2.17 -19.03
C LEU A 63 13.53 2.66 -17.69
N ILE A 64 12.31 2.23 -17.35
CA ILE A 64 11.76 2.35 -16.00
C ILE A 64 11.98 1.03 -15.27
N LEU A 65 12.72 1.09 -14.17
CA LEU A 65 13.05 0.00 -13.28
C LEU A 65 12.14 0.08 -12.06
N SER A 66 11.35 -0.95 -11.81
CA SER A 66 10.51 -1.07 -10.61
C SER A 66 10.62 -2.47 -10.01
N GLY A 67 10.06 -2.70 -8.84
CA GLY A 67 10.19 -3.98 -8.13
C GLY A 67 9.44 -3.97 -6.81
N GLN A 68 9.33 -5.13 -6.16
CA GLN A 68 8.81 -5.30 -4.80
C GLN A 68 7.51 -4.50 -4.55
N THR A 69 6.63 -4.48 -5.57
CA THR A 69 5.41 -3.67 -5.54
C THR A 69 4.37 -4.29 -4.58
N PHE A 70 4.49 -5.57 -4.24
CA PHE A 70 3.74 -6.24 -3.16
C PHE A 70 2.22 -5.98 -3.19
N GLY A 71 1.61 -5.91 -4.38
CA GLY A 71 0.17 -5.65 -4.53
C GLY A 71 -0.32 -4.21 -4.34
N PHE A 72 0.58 -3.23 -4.17
CA PHE A 72 0.22 -1.81 -3.99
C PHE A 72 -0.16 -1.16 -5.33
N LEU A 73 -1.41 -1.40 -5.77
CA LEU A 73 -1.97 -0.81 -6.99
C LEU A 73 -2.27 0.69 -6.84
N SER A 74 -2.78 1.06 -5.67
CA SER A 74 -2.98 2.44 -5.20
C SER A 74 -1.71 2.95 -4.48
N PRO A 75 -1.57 4.26 -4.21
CA PRO A 75 -0.54 4.75 -3.30
C PRO A 75 -0.53 4.05 -1.94
N CYS A 76 0.64 4.07 -1.31
CA CYS A 76 0.77 3.89 0.12
C CYS A 76 0.15 5.08 0.86
N GLY A 77 -0.58 4.79 1.94
CA GLY A 77 -1.13 5.76 2.87
C GLY A 77 -2.61 6.07 2.69
N CYS A 78 -3.31 6.20 3.82
CA CYS A 78 -4.70 6.63 3.91
C CYS A 78 -4.81 8.14 4.11
N SER A 79 -3.82 8.77 4.76
CA SER A 79 -3.68 10.23 4.84
C SER A 79 -2.62 10.76 3.86
N ARG A 80 -2.59 12.09 3.65
CA ARG A 80 -1.63 12.79 2.79
C ARG A 80 -0.37 13.19 3.60
N PRO A 81 0.83 13.21 2.99
CA PRO A 81 1.11 13.02 1.56
C PRO A 81 1.17 11.55 1.13
N GLN A 82 0.48 11.20 0.04
CA GLN A 82 0.45 9.85 -0.52
C GLN A 82 1.55 9.61 -1.55
N THR A 83 2.23 8.44 -1.48
CA THR A 83 3.32 8.06 -2.40
C THR A 83 3.07 6.74 -3.12
N GLY A 84 3.51 6.64 -4.38
CA GLY A 84 3.40 5.42 -5.18
C GLY A 84 2.04 5.16 -5.83
N GLY A 85 1.80 3.89 -6.16
CA GLY A 85 0.64 3.44 -6.94
C GLY A 85 0.83 3.57 -8.45
N LEU A 86 0.08 2.74 -9.19
CA LEU A 86 0.26 2.55 -10.63
C LEU A 86 -0.23 3.74 -11.46
N GLU A 87 -1.18 4.53 -10.94
CA GLU A 87 -1.63 5.79 -11.55
C GLU A 87 -0.46 6.77 -11.74
N ARG A 88 0.30 7.04 -10.68
CA ARG A 88 1.46 7.94 -10.70
C ARG A 88 2.56 7.39 -11.60
N ARG A 89 2.79 6.07 -11.55
CA ARG A 89 3.76 5.36 -12.42
C ARG A 89 3.39 5.55 -13.91
N ALA A 90 2.11 5.43 -14.25
CA ALA A 90 1.61 5.65 -15.60
C ALA A 90 1.74 7.12 -16.04
N ASN A 91 1.41 8.07 -15.17
CA ASN A 91 1.59 9.50 -15.47
C ASN A 91 3.06 9.89 -15.68
N LEU A 92 4.00 9.32 -14.91
CA LEU A 92 5.44 9.46 -15.16
C LEU A 92 5.81 8.93 -16.56
N VAL A 93 5.43 7.68 -16.88
CA VAL A 93 5.70 7.05 -18.18
C VAL A 93 5.12 7.88 -19.33
N SER A 94 3.88 8.35 -19.22
CA SER A 94 3.21 9.18 -20.22
C SER A 94 3.87 10.54 -20.39
N ARG A 95 4.30 11.21 -19.30
CA ARG A 95 5.08 12.47 -19.38
C ARG A 95 6.43 12.29 -20.06
N LEU A 96 7.10 11.15 -19.86
CA LEU A 96 8.36 10.84 -20.55
C LEU A 96 8.13 10.56 -22.04
N LYS A 97 7.12 9.77 -22.40
CA LYS A 97 6.72 9.53 -23.81
C LYS A 97 6.31 10.84 -24.51
N ALA A 98 5.61 11.75 -23.81
CA ALA A 98 5.25 13.08 -24.31
C ALA A 98 6.46 14.00 -24.55
N LYS A 99 7.61 13.77 -23.90
CA LYS A 99 8.89 14.43 -24.22
C LYS A 99 9.59 13.84 -25.46
N GLY A 100 8.94 12.93 -26.20
CA GLY A 100 9.52 12.27 -27.37
C GLY A 100 10.60 11.23 -27.03
N TRP A 101 10.65 10.76 -25.78
CA TRP A 101 11.59 9.73 -25.33
C TRP A 101 11.03 8.34 -25.66
N PRO A 102 11.84 7.42 -26.22
CA PRO A 102 11.46 6.01 -26.33
C PRO A 102 11.49 5.34 -24.95
N VAL A 103 10.32 5.03 -24.36
CA VAL A 103 10.21 4.50 -22.99
C VAL A 103 9.63 3.09 -22.99
N ALA A 104 10.30 2.18 -22.29
CA ALA A 104 9.75 0.89 -21.84
C ALA A 104 10.06 0.67 -20.35
N GLY A 105 9.52 -0.39 -19.76
CA GLY A 105 9.78 -0.76 -18.35
C GLY A 105 10.23 -2.21 -18.17
N VAL A 106 10.88 -2.48 -17.03
CA VAL A 106 11.09 -3.84 -16.49
C VAL A 106 10.84 -3.80 -14.98
N ASP A 107 10.18 -4.83 -14.46
CA ASP A 107 9.90 -4.96 -13.04
C ASP A 107 10.68 -6.16 -12.46
N LEU A 108 11.25 -6.02 -11.27
CA LEU A 108 12.00 -7.09 -10.59
C LEU A 108 11.12 -8.31 -10.28
N GLY A 109 9.81 -8.13 -10.20
CA GLY A 109 8.91 -9.08 -9.52
C GLY A 109 8.77 -8.73 -8.06
N ASP A 110 8.31 -9.70 -7.26
CA ASP A 110 7.74 -9.46 -5.95
C ASP A 110 6.56 -8.47 -6.04
N PHE A 111 5.68 -8.76 -7.00
CA PHE A 111 4.59 -7.90 -7.45
C PHE A 111 3.24 -8.36 -6.86
N TYR A 112 3.09 -9.65 -6.57
CA TYR A 112 1.96 -10.24 -5.85
C TYR A 112 1.91 -9.74 -4.38
N PRO A 113 0.72 -9.62 -3.74
CA PRO A 113 0.64 -9.16 -2.35
C PRO A 113 1.25 -10.15 -1.34
N THR A 114 2.23 -9.70 -0.56
CA THR A 114 2.82 -10.47 0.56
C THR A 114 1.84 -10.74 1.72
N LYS A 115 0.71 -10.02 1.75
CA LYS A 115 -0.43 -10.25 2.62
C LYS A 115 -1.71 -10.07 1.82
N SER A 116 -2.65 -10.99 1.93
CA SER A 116 -4.02 -10.80 1.46
C SER A 116 -4.98 -11.67 2.27
N ALA A 117 -6.10 -11.10 2.72
CA ALA A 117 -7.10 -11.81 3.51
C ALA A 117 -7.98 -12.75 2.66
N VAL A 118 -7.96 -12.58 1.33
CA VAL A 118 -8.74 -13.36 0.34
C VAL A 118 -7.83 -13.66 -0.84
N LYS A 119 -7.42 -14.92 -1.05
CA LYS A 119 -6.44 -15.26 -2.11
C LYS A 119 -6.89 -14.79 -3.49
N GLU A 120 -8.19 -14.85 -3.80
CA GLU A 120 -8.70 -14.41 -5.10
C GLU A 120 -8.68 -12.88 -5.29
N GLN A 121 -8.60 -12.09 -4.20
CA GLN A 121 -8.32 -10.65 -4.25
C GLN A 121 -6.83 -10.40 -4.55
N GLY A 122 -5.94 -11.23 -3.99
CA GLY A 122 -4.50 -11.16 -4.27
C GLY A 122 -4.15 -11.48 -5.72
N LEU A 123 -4.74 -12.55 -6.27
CA LEU A 123 -4.63 -12.88 -7.70
C LEU A 123 -5.21 -11.77 -8.58
N LEU A 124 -6.38 -11.23 -8.22
CA LEU A 124 -6.99 -10.10 -8.95
C LEU A 124 -6.06 -8.88 -8.94
N LYS A 125 -5.42 -8.56 -7.80
CA LYS A 125 -4.43 -7.46 -7.71
C LYS A 125 -3.27 -7.66 -8.67
N TYR A 126 -2.64 -8.83 -8.63
CA TYR A 126 -1.52 -9.17 -9.53
C TYR A 126 -1.92 -8.99 -11.00
N VAL A 127 -3.08 -9.54 -11.39
CA VAL A 127 -3.59 -9.45 -12.77
C VAL A 127 -3.89 -8.01 -13.18
N THR A 128 -4.54 -7.20 -12.34
CA THR A 128 -4.79 -5.78 -12.60
C THR A 128 -3.48 -5.01 -12.78
N GLY A 129 -2.48 -5.26 -11.93
CA GLY A 129 -1.20 -4.57 -12.02
C GLY A 129 -0.35 -5.01 -13.22
N MET A 130 -0.32 -6.30 -13.58
CA MET A 130 0.31 -6.78 -14.82
C MET A 130 -0.35 -6.17 -16.07
N ASN A 131 -1.69 -6.03 -16.06
CA ASN A 131 -2.41 -5.28 -17.07
C ASN A 131 -1.97 -3.81 -17.15
N ALA A 132 -1.76 -3.13 -16.00
CA ALA A 132 -1.28 -1.74 -15.98
C ALA A 132 0.18 -1.61 -16.46
N LEU A 133 1.05 -2.57 -16.11
CA LEU A 133 2.43 -2.64 -16.62
C LEU A 133 2.45 -2.80 -18.15
N ARG A 134 1.54 -3.60 -18.72
CA ARG A 134 1.36 -3.68 -20.18
C ARG A 134 1.00 -2.33 -20.80
N GLU A 135 0.00 -1.61 -20.27
CA GLU A 135 -0.39 -0.30 -20.82
C GLU A 135 0.75 0.74 -20.71
N MET A 136 1.57 0.63 -19.66
CA MET A 136 2.81 1.43 -19.54
C MET A 136 3.91 1.01 -20.54
N GLY A 137 3.85 -0.19 -21.13
CA GLY A 137 4.86 -0.70 -22.05
C GLY A 137 6.03 -1.40 -21.35
N TYR A 138 5.77 -2.17 -20.30
CA TYR A 138 6.77 -3.04 -19.69
C TYR A 138 7.04 -4.28 -20.55
N LEU A 139 8.31 -4.70 -20.58
CA LEU A 139 8.84 -5.81 -21.36
C LEU A 139 8.78 -7.14 -20.59
N ALA A 140 9.13 -7.08 -19.31
CA ALA A 140 9.26 -8.25 -18.44
C ALA A 140 9.01 -7.90 -16.97
N VAL A 141 8.60 -8.92 -16.21
CA VAL A 141 8.53 -8.93 -14.74
C VAL A 141 9.29 -10.16 -14.25
N GLY A 142 10.19 -10.02 -13.28
CA GLY A 142 10.86 -11.16 -12.65
C GLY A 142 9.90 -11.98 -11.77
N VAL A 143 10.30 -13.19 -11.37
CA VAL A 143 9.52 -14.02 -10.44
C VAL A 143 10.15 -14.00 -9.06
N GLY A 144 9.54 -13.26 -8.12
CA GLY A 144 9.99 -13.12 -6.73
C GLY A 144 9.30 -14.07 -5.76
N LYS A 145 9.62 -13.95 -4.47
CA LYS A 145 9.10 -14.87 -3.43
C LYS A 145 7.58 -14.82 -3.34
N SER A 146 7.00 -13.61 -3.39
CA SER A 146 5.57 -13.40 -3.21
C SER A 146 4.73 -13.97 -4.35
N GLU A 147 5.28 -14.13 -5.56
CA GLU A 147 4.63 -14.90 -6.63
C GLU A 147 4.46 -16.38 -6.24
N PHE A 148 5.43 -17.00 -5.54
CA PHE A 148 5.28 -18.37 -5.01
C PHE A 148 4.29 -18.43 -3.83
N ASP A 149 4.31 -17.45 -2.94
CA ASP A 149 3.36 -17.36 -1.81
C ASP A 149 1.89 -17.23 -2.30
N GLY A 150 1.70 -16.69 -3.51
CA GLY A 150 0.43 -16.58 -4.20
C GLY A 150 -0.06 -17.83 -4.94
N ASP A 151 0.71 -18.93 -4.94
CA ASP A 151 0.68 -20.02 -5.94
C ASP A 151 1.19 -19.54 -7.31
N LEU A 152 2.48 -19.78 -7.58
CA LEU A 152 3.17 -19.28 -8.78
C LEU A 152 2.47 -19.70 -10.07
N LEU A 153 1.98 -20.94 -10.16
CA LEU A 153 1.33 -21.44 -11.37
C LEU A 153 0.01 -20.72 -11.61
N GLN A 154 -0.81 -20.52 -10.57
CA GLN A 154 -2.04 -19.76 -10.66
C GLN A 154 -1.78 -18.28 -11.00
N VAL A 155 -0.74 -17.69 -10.38
CA VAL A 155 -0.36 -16.28 -10.53
C VAL A 155 0.08 -15.95 -11.96
N VAL A 156 1.05 -16.67 -12.54
CA VAL A 156 1.52 -16.36 -13.91
C VAL A 156 0.47 -16.69 -14.96
N ALA A 157 -0.30 -17.78 -14.78
CA ALA A 157 -1.37 -18.15 -15.69
C ALA A 157 -2.49 -17.10 -15.73
N GLY A 158 -2.83 -16.49 -14.58
CA GLY A 158 -3.89 -15.47 -14.49
C GLY A 158 -3.66 -14.23 -15.37
N TYR A 159 -2.41 -13.90 -15.68
CA TYR A 159 -2.09 -12.89 -16.71
C TYR A 159 -1.90 -13.50 -18.10
N ALA A 160 -1.00 -14.49 -18.22
CA ALA A 160 -0.53 -14.97 -19.52
C ALA A 160 -1.61 -15.64 -20.38
N LEU A 161 -2.59 -16.33 -19.76
CA LEU A 161 -3.70 -16.96 -20.47
C LEU A 161 -4.68 -15.97 -21.12
N GLN A 162 -4.59 -14.67 -20.83
CA GLN A 162 -5.46 -13.66 -21.46
C GLN A 162 -5.11 -13.41 -22.94
N LYS A 163 -3.81 -13.51 -23.26
CA LYS A 163 -3.17 -13.42 -24.59
C LYS A 163 -1.66 -13.28 -24.38
N GLU A 164 -0.85 -14.06 -25.09
CA GLU A 164 0.61 -13.90 -25.08
C GLU A 164 1.02 -12.48 -25.54
N ARG A 165 1.58 -11.68 -24.61
CA ARG A 165 2.17 -10.35 -24.84
C ARG A 165 2.90 -9.88 -23.58
N ALA A 166 3.85 -8.96 -23.78
CA ALA A 166 4.59 -8.33 -22.70
C ALA A 166 3.67 -7.62 -21.66
N PRO A 167 4.09 -7.48 -20.40
CA PRO A 167 5.34 -8.00 -19.85
C PRO A 167 5.32 -9.52 -19.66
N PHE A 168 6.44 -10.18 -19.99
CA PHE A 168 6.60 -11.62 -19.78
C PHE A 168 7.21 -11.92 -18.40
N SER A 169 6.74 -12.97 -17.73
CA SER A 169 7.33 -13.44 -16.47
C SER A 169 8.67 -14.14 -16.72
N LEU A 170 9.75 -13.70 -16.07
CA LEU A 170 11.09 -14.25 -16.21
C LEU A 170 11.60 -14.84 -14.88
N GLY A 171 12.08 -16.08 -14.94
CA GLY A 171 12.49 -16.88 -13.78
C GLY A 171 13.31 -18.07 -14.24
N GLY A 172 14.41 -17.77 -14.92
CA GLY A 172 15.16 -18.68 -15.78
C GLY A 172 15.67 -19.96 -15.14
N ASN A 173 16.00 -19.90 -13.84
CA ASN A 173 16.47 -21.03 -13.05
C ASN A 173 15.37 -21.77 -12.28
N ILE A 174 14.10 -21.33 -12.34
CA ILE A 174 12.99 -22.01 -11.68
C ILE A 174 12.67 -23.30 -12.45
N ALA A 175 12.74 -24.42 -11.75
CA ALA A 175 12.40 -25.74 -12.25
C ALA A 175 11.27 -26.35 -11.42
N GLY A 176 10.58 -27.34 -11.99
CA GLY A 176 9.69 -28.20 -11.21
C GLY A 176 10.49 -29.26 -10.44
N LYS A 177 9.90 -29.83 -9.39
CA LYS A 177 10.53 -30.81 -8.51
C LYS A 177 9.53 -31.87 -8.06
N ALA A 178 9.78 -33.13 -8.40
CA ALA A 178 8.97 -34.28 -8.03
C ALA A 178 9.83 -35.28 -7.24
N GLY A 179 9.83 -35.14 -5.91
CA GLY A 179 10.80 -35.81 -5.04
C GLY A 179 12.22 -35.26 -5.32
N GLU A 180 13.12 -36.14 -5.75
CA GLU A 180 14.48 -35.78 -6.18
C GLU A 180 14.55 -35.40 -7.67
N THR A 181 13.52 -35.74 -8.47
CA THR A 181 13.51 -35.49 -9.92
C THR A 181 13.26 -34.01 -10.22
N VAL A 182 14.20 -33.39 -10.94
CA VAL A 182 14.05 -32.02 -11.46
C VAL A 182 13.34 -32.05 -12.82
N ILE A 183 12.32 -31.20 -12.99
CA ILE A 183 11.53 -31.05 -14.21
C ILE A 183 11.94 -29.73 -14.90
N PRO A 184 12.38 -29.75 -16.17
CA PRO A 184 12.79 -28.54 -16.90
C PRO A 184 11.73 -27.44 -16.91
N ARG A 185 12.17 -26.18 -16.89
CA ARG A 185 11.29 -24.99 -16.85
C ARG A 185 10.26 -24.98 -17.98
N GLU A 186 10.66 -25.31 -19.19
CA GLU A 186 9.79 -25.42 -20.38
C GLU A 186 8.68 -26.47 -20.24
N GLN A 187 8.95 -27.56 -19.50
CA GLN A 187 7.99 -28.64 -19.26
C GLN A 187 7.06 -28.32 -18.08
N TYR A 188 7.57 -27.62 -17.06
CA TYR A 188 6.81 -27.27 -15.86
C TYR A 188 5.95 -26.00 -16.04
N PHE A 189 6.40 -25.08 -16.91
CA PHE A 189 5.67 -23.87 -17.30
C PHE A 189 5.39 -23.88 -18.82
N PRO A 190 4.63 -24.87 -19.34
CA PRO A 190 4.36 -24.99 -20.77
C PRO A 190 3.61 -23.75 -21.30
N PRO A 191 3.69 -23.43 -22.60
CA PRO A 191 3.01 -22.26 -23.17
C PRO A 191 1.51 -22.22 -22.90
N ALA A 192 0.96 -21.00 -22.88
CA ALA A 192 -0.47 -20.77 -22.94
C ALA A 192 -1.07 -21.39 -24.24
N PRO A 193 -2.39 -21.67 -24.29
CA PRO A 193 -3.07 -21.98 -25.56
C PRO A 193 -2.78 -20.92 -26.63
N ASP A 194 -2.46 -21.37 -27.84
CA ASP A 194 -1.97 -20.56 -28.97
C ASP A 194 -0.68 -19.73 -28.73
N GLY A 195 -0.07 -19.86 -27.55
CA GLY A 195 1.21 -19.29 -27.17
C GLY A 195 2.41 -20.04 -27.76
N LYS A 196 3.55 -19.37 -27.78
CA LYS A 196 4.84 -19.87 -28.27
C LYS A 196 5.94 -19.83 -27.21
N ARG A 197 5.70 -19.12 -26.11
CA ARG A 197 6.64 -18.93 -25.00
C ARG A 197 6.18 -19.70 -23.77
N PRO A 198 7.09 -20.31 -22.97
CA PRO A 198 6.73 -20.85 -21.66
C PRO A 198 6.18 -19.74 -20.75
N LEU A 199 5.29 -20.09 -19.82
CA LEU A 199 4.67 -19.12 -18.89
C LEU A 199 5.70 -18.41 -18.00
N VAL A 200 6.86 -19.04 -17.78
CA VAL A 200 8.05 -18.44 -17.15
C VAL A 200 9.25 -18.64 -18.08
N GLY A 201 9.79 -17.54 -18.60
CA GLY A 201 10.93 -17.52 -19.54
C GLY A 201 12.29 -17.37 -18.86
N LEU A 202 13.35 -17.49 -19.67
CA LEU A 202 14.72 -17.10 -19.31
C LEU A 202 15.02 -15.66 -19.71
N THR A 203 14.83 -15.32 -21.00
CA THR A 203 15.12 -13.99 -21.55
C THR A 203 13.91 -13.30 -22.20
N GLU A 204 14.01 -11.99 -22.42
CA GLU A 204 13.23 -11.23 -23.39
C GLU A 204 14.13 -10.21 -24.12
N VAL A 205 13.87 -9.94 -25.43
CA VAL A 205 14.71 -9.02 -26.22
C VAL A 205 13.89 -8.03 -27.06
N ALA A 206 13.70 -6.83 -26.50
CA ALA A 206 13.00 -5.72 -27.13
C ALA A 206 13.91 -4.85 -28.01
N ASP A 207 13.30 -3.93 -28.75
CA ASP A 207 13.98 -2.72 -29.22
C ASP A 207 13.31 -1.51 -28.56
N ILE A 208 14.11 -0.55 -28.10
CA ILE A 208 13.64 0.70 -27.52
C ILE A 208 14.34 1.83 -28.29
N GLY A 209 13.66 2.44 -29.26
CA GLY A 209 14.17 3.61 -29.98
C GLY A 209 15.42 3.36 -30.85
N GLY A 210 15.69 2.10 -31.23
CA GLY A 210 16.93 1.69 -31.91
C GLY A 210 18.02 1.17 -30.97
N VAL A 211 17.75 1.09 -29.66
CA VAL A 211 18.59 0.35 -28.69
C VAL A 211 17.97 -1.03 -28.48
N PRO A 212 18.62 -2.12 -28.91
CA PRO A 212 18.13 -3.46 -28.60
C PRO A 212 18.55 -3.85 -27.18
N VAL A 213 17.55 -4.15 -26.35
CA VAL A 213 17.69 -4.42 -24.91
C VAL A 213 17.36 -5.87 -24.62
N GLY A 214 18.29 -6.55 -23.94
CA GLY A 214 18.10 -7.89 -23.39
C GLY A 214 17.69 -7.83 -21.93
N VAL A 215 16.74 -8.66 -21.53
CA VAL A 215 16.30 -8.79 -20.13
C VAL A 215 16.38 -10.26 -19.74
N VAL A 216 16.88 -10.56 -18.55
CA VAL A 216 17.01 -11.92 -17.99
C VAL A 216 16.44 -11.93 -16.58
N GLY A 217 15.70 -12.96 -16.19
CA GLY A 217 15.23 -13.14 -14.81
C GLY A 217 15.86 -14.36 -14.14
N VAL A 218 16.39 -14.21 -12.92
CA VAL A 218 17.00 -15.31 -12.14
C VAL A 218 16.71 -15.10 -10.65
N VAL A 219 16.36 -16.18 -9.94
CA VAL A 219 16.17 -16.19 -8.48
C VAL A 219 17.50 -16.47 -7.77
N GLY A 220 17.84 -15.67 -6.76
CA GLY A 220 19.06 -15.78 -5.96
C GLY A 220 18.97 -16.89 -4.89
N PRO A 221 20.10 -17.41 -4.38
CA PRO A 221 20.12 -18.50 -3.40
C PRO A 221 19.31 -18.21 -2.12
N SER A 222 19.30 -16.97 -1.63
CA SER A 222 18.49 -16.52 -0.50
C SER A 222 17.00 -16.76 -0.70
N VAL A 223 16.44 -16.27 -1.81
CA VAL A 223 15.02 -16.42 -2.17
C VAL A 223 14.70 -17.86 -2.54
N ALA A 224 15.58 -18.55 -3.29
CA ALA A 224 15.42 -19.96 -3.63
C ALA A 224 15.24 -20.83 -2.38
N LYS A 225 16.13 -20.66 -1.38
CA LYS A 225 16.04 -21.33 -0.09
C LYS A 225 14.78 -20.97 0.70
N ALA A 226 14.36 -19.71 0.65
CA ALA A 226 13.12 -19.27 1.30
C ALA A 226 11.87 -19.90 0.65
N VAL A 227 11.87 -20.09 -0.66
CA VAL A 227 10.79 -20.75 -1.42
C VAL A 227 10.79 -22.26 -1.18
N GLU A 228 11.93 -22.96 -1.26
CA GLU A 228 11.98 -24.40 -0.97
C GLU A 228 11.56 -24.75 0.46
N GLY A 229 11.68 -23.78 1.39
CA GLY A 229 11.19 -23.90 2.76
C GLY A 229 9.69 -23.60 2.96
N SER A 230 8.98 -23.07 1.95
CA SER A 230 7.57 -22.68 2.07
C SER A 230 6.63 -23.18 0.96
N ALA A 231 7.16 -23.62 -0.18
CA ALA A 231 6.39 -24.10 -1.32
C ALA A 231 6.97 -25.43 -1.85
N THR A 232 6.13 -26.47 -1.94
CA THR A 232 6.49 -27.76 -2.53
C THR A 232 6.32 -27.74 -4.05
N GLY A 233 7.00 -28.65 -4.76
CA GLY A 233 6.88 -28.79 -6.21
C GLY A 233 7.85 -27.94 -7.05
N PHE A 234 8.61 -27.04 -6.43
CA PHE A 234 9.62 -26.21 -7.08
C PHE A 234 11.04 -26.60 -6.69
N GLY A 235 12.00 -26.27 -7.54
CA GLY A 235 13.44 -26.36 -7.30
C GLY A 235 14.19 -25.33 -8.16
N PHE A 236 15.49 -25.15 -7.91
CA PHE A 236 16.27 -24.10 -8.56
C PHE A 236 17.55 -24.66 -9.19
N LEU A 237 17.77 -24.33 -10.45
CA LEU A 237 19.00 -24.64 -11.19
C LEU A 237 20.14 -23.69 -10.78
N GLY A 238 21.39 -24.15 -10.96
CA GLY A 238 22.58 -23.36 -10.64
C GLY A 238 22.63 -22.04 -11.41
N ASN A 239 22.66 -20.92 -10.69
CA ASN A 239 22.61 -19.58 -11.31
C ASN A 239 23.77 -19.34 -12.29
N LYS A 240 24.93 -19.98 -12.10
CA LYS A 240 26.06 -19.87 -13.04
C LYS A 240 25.68 -20.36 -14.43
N ASP A 241 25.23 -21.61 -14.53
CA ASP A 241 24.94 -22.31 -15.79
C ASP A 241 23.74 -21.67 -16.51
N VAL A 242 22.74 -21.22 -15.74
CA VAL A 242 21.58 -20.51 -16.28
C VAL A 242 21.96 -19.13 -16.85
N LEU A 243 22.92 -18.43 -16.23
CA LEU A 243 23.44 -17.17 -16.77
C LEU A 243 24.38 -17.39 -17.97
N ASP A 244 25.15 -18.49 -18.03
CA ASP A 244 25.87 -18.89 -19.26
C ASP A 244 24.91 -19.15 -20.42
N ALA A 245 23.81 -19.87 -20.16
CA ALA A 245 22.75 -20.10 -21.14
C ALA A 245 22.11 -18.78 -21.59
N ALA A 246 21.78 -17.88 -20.66
CA ALA A 246 21.18 -16.58 -20.97
C ALA A 246 22.09 -15.69 -21.82
N VAL A 247 23.37 -15.54 -21.45
CA VAL A 247 24.35 -14.75 -22.24
C VAL A 247 24.50 -15.33 -23.65
N LYS A 248 24.53 -16.66 -23.79
CA LYS A 248 24.56 -17.34 -25.09
C LYS A 248 23.29 -17.10 -25.92
N GLU A 249 22.11 -17.14 -25.30
CA GLU A 249 20.82 -16.87 -25.95
C GLU A 249 20.73 -15.42 -26.44
N LEU A 250 21.11 -14.45 -25.60
CA LEU A 250 21.18 -13.03 -25.96
C LEU A 250 22.18 -12.79 -27.10
N ALA A 251 23.38 -13.37 -27.05
CA ALA A 251 24.39 -13.23 -28.10
C ALA A 251 23.96 -13.86 -29.45
N ALA A 252 23.18 -14.93 -29.41
CA ALA A 252 22.61 -15.58 -30.60
C ALA A 252 21.38 -14.86 -31.15
N HIS A 253 20.66 -14.08 -30.34
CA HIS A 253 19.42 -13.43 -30.74
C HIS A 253 19.63 -12.45 -31.92
N PRO A 254 18.76 -12.45 -32.97
CA PRO A 254 18.98 -11.66 -34.18
C PRO A 254 19.21 -10.15 -33.98
N LYS A 255 18.60 -9.56 -32.94
CA LYS A 255 18.81 -8.13 -32.60
C LYS A 255 20.16 -7.82 -31.93
N ARG A 256 20.87 -8.84 -31.40
CA ARG A 256 22.13 -8.73 -30.64
C ARG A 256 22.13 -7.58 -29.61
N PRO A 257 21.39 -7.73 -28.50
CA PRO A 257 21.23 -6.67 -27.50
C PRO A 257 22.57 -6.15 -26.96
N LYS A 258 22.62 -4.82 -26.80
CA LYS A 258 23.80 -4.05 -26.38
C LYS A 258 23.66 -3.44 -24.99
N LEU A 259 22.49 -3.59 -24.40
CA LEU A 259 22.15 -3.23 -23.03
C LEU A 259 21.41 -4.43 -22.44
N ASN A 260 22.09 -5.18 -21.57
CA ASN A 260 21.52 -6.35 -20.91
C ASN A 260 21.20 -6.01 -19.45
N VAL A 261 19.97 -6.34 -19.04
CA VAL A 261 19.43 -6.11 -17.70
C VAL A 261 19.15 -7.46 -17.04
N LEU A 262 19.71 -7.68 -15.85
CA LEU A 262 19.39 -8.83 -15.01
C LEU A 262 18.40 -8.42 -13.92
N LEU A 263 17.25 -9.10 -13.89
CA LEU A 263 16.27 -9.05 -12.80
C LEU A 263 16.66 -10.15 -11.81
N TYR A 264 17.40 -9.77 -10.77
CA TYR A 264 18.00 -10.69 -9.81
C TYR A 264 17.18 -10.73 -8.52
N GLN A 265 16.36 -11.78 -8.38
CA GLN A 265 15.50 -11.97 -7.21
C GLN A 265 16.29 -12.55 -6.03
N GLY A 266 17.16 -11.73 -5.45
CA GLY A 266 18.02 -11.99 -4.30
C GLY A 266 18.69 -10.71 -3.81
N THR A 267 19.55 -10.82 -2.78
CA THR A 267 20.10 -9.64 -2.09
C THR A 267 21.20 -8.93 -2.88
N ALA A 268 21.53 -7.69 -2.47
CA ALA A 268 22.65 -6.95 -3.05
C ALA A 268 24.00 -7.70 -2.92
N ASP A 269 24.25 -8.40 -1.80
CA ASP A 269 25.48 -9.20 -1.60
C ASP A 269 25.55 -10.47 -2.44
N GLU A 270 24.41 -10.98 -2.90
CA GLU A 270 24.38 -12.07 -3.89
C GLU A 270 24.57 -11.50 -5.31
N ALA A 271 23.93 -10.37 -5.62
CA ALA A 271 24.07 -9.67 -6.90
C ALA A 271 25.52 -9.19 -7.15
N ARG A 272 26.21 -8.63 -6.15
CA ARG A 272 27.64 -8.24 -6.22
C ARG A 272 28.54 -9.38 -6.71
N LYS A 273 28.29 -10.60 -6.22
CA LYS A 273 29.05 -11.81 -6.62
C LYS A 273 28.73 -12.22 -8.06
N VAL A 274 27.47 -12.12 -8.48
CA VAL A 274 27.06 -12.37 -9.86
C VAL A 274 27.70 -11.37 -10.83
N ILE A 275 27.76 -10.08 -10.47
CA ILE A 275 28.35 -9.03 -11.32
C ILE A 275 29.84 -9.27 -11.55
N ALA A 276 30.59 -9.70 -10.53
CA ALA A 276 32.01 -10.01 -10.66
C ALA A 276 32.28 -11.12 -11.71
N ASP A 277 31.39 -12.11 -11.80
CA ASP A 277 31.43 -13.20 -12.78
C ASP A 277 30.76 -12.83 -14.14
N ARG A 278 29.99 -11.74 -14.22
CA ARG A 278 29.10 -11.41 -15.36
C ARG A 278 29.11 -9.94 -15.82
N PRO A 279 30.22 -9.43 -16.39
CA PRO A 279 30.29 -8.08 -16.95
C PRO A 279 29.42 -7.86 -18.21
N GLU A 280 28.77 -8.90 -18.75
CA GLU A 280 27.86 -8.81 -19.90
C GLU A 280 26.54 -8.10 -19.58
N PHE A 281 26.18 -7.96 -18.29
CA PHE A 281 25.06 -7.14 -17.83
C PHE A 281 25.51 -5.74 -17.44
N GLN A 282 24.88 -4.71 -18.00
CA GLN A 282 25.19 -3.31 -17.67
C GLN A 282 24.29 -2.80 -16.53
N VAL A 283 23.20 -3.52 -16.24
CA VAL A 283 22.29 -3.25 -15.13
C VAL A 283 21.93 -4.56 -14.44
N VAL A 284 22.04 -4.60 -13.12
CA VAL A 284 21.45 -5.66 -12.29
C VAL A 284 20.51 -4.99 -11.31
N LEU A 285 19.23 -5.32 -11.41
CA LEU A 285 18.19 -4.89 -10.47
C LEU A 285 18.05 -6.01 -9.43
N CYS A 286 18.26 -5.70 -8.15
CA CYS A 286 18.15 -6.68 -7.06
C CYS A 286 17.14 -6.23 -5.99
N GLN A 287 16.82 -7.12 -5.05
CA GLN A 287 15.92 -6.79 -3.94
C GLN A 287 16.51 -5.66 -3.08
N ALA A 288 15.69 -4.67 -2.76
CA ALA A 288 15.91 -3.73 -1.68
C ALA A 288 15.57 -4.38 -0.34
N ASP A 289 16.45 -4.24 0.65
CA ASP A 289 16.19 -4.68 2.02
C ASP A 289 15.19 -3.73 2.71
N ASP A 290 15.36 -2.42 2.49
CA ASP A 290 14.52 -1.34 3.04
C ASP A 290 13.44 -0.83 2.05
N PRO A 291 12.29 -0.30 2.55
CA PRO A 291 11.26 0.31 1.71
C PRO A 291 11.68 1.61 0.99
N GLU A 292 12.75 2.26 1.46
CA GLU A 292 13.36 3.44 0.85
C GLU A 292 14.78 3.09 0.38
N PRO A 293 15.07 3.13 -0.94
CA PRO A 293 16.31 2.61 -1.49
C PRO A 293 17.44 3.66 -1.55
N PRO A 294 18.68 3.24 -1.83
CA PRO A 294 19.76 4.14 -2.20
C PRO A 294 19.37 5.10 -3.35
N GLN A 295 19.68 6.38 -3.18
CA GLN A 295 19.44 7.43 -4.17
C GLN A 295 20.21 7.23 -5.49
N TYR A 296 21.33 6.51 -5.43
CA TYR A 296 22.22 6.21 -6.55
C TYR A 296 22.56 4.71 -6.55
N PRO A 297 22.76 4.10 -7.73
CA PRO A 297 23.18 2.71 -7.83
C PRO A 297 24.66 2.55 -7.47
N GLU A 298 25.03 1.37 -6.97
CA GLU A 298 26.44 1.01 -6.84
C GLU A 298 27.00 0.69 -8.23
N THR A 299 28.15 1.27 -8.57
CA THR A 299 28.79 1.07 -9.88
C THR A 299 29.97 0.11 -9.74
N ILE A 300 29.83 -1.09 -10.29
CA ILE A 300 30.81 -2.17 -10.19
C ILE A 300 31.39 -2.40 -11.60
N GLY A 301 32.59 -1.88 -11.85
CA GLY A 301 33.24 -1.93 -13.16
C GLY A 301 32.47 -1.12 -14.22
N LYS A 302 31.58 -1.78 -14.97
CA LYS A 302 30.68 -1.16 -15.96
C LYS A 302 29.19 -1.41 -15.68
N THR A 303 28.88 -2.06 -14.56
CA THR A 303 27.54 -2.53 -14.23
C THR A 303 26.94 -1.69 -13.10
N LEU A 304 25.71 -1.25 -13.28
CA LEU A 304 24.92 -0.57 -12.26
C LEU A 304 24.14 -1.61 -11.45
N LEU A 305 24.45 -1.74 -10.16
CA LEU A 305 23.64 -2.49 -9.20
C LEU A 305 22.56 -1.56 -8.63
N VAL A 306 21.30 -1.87 -8.92
CA VAL A 306 20.14 -1.03 -8.67
C VAL A 306 19.21 -1.67 -7.64
N GLN A 307 18.74 -0.86 -6.68
CA GLN A 307 17.64 -1.17 -5.78
C GLN A 307 16.60 -0.04 -5.91
N VAL A 308 15.30 -0.38 -5.84
CA VAL A 308 14.18 0.57 -6.12
C VAL A 308 13.15 0.69 -5.00
N GLY A 309 13.42 0.07 -3.85
CA GLY A 309 12.57 0.12 -2.66
C GLY A 309 11.32 -0.74 -2.83
N HIS A 310 10.35 -0.55 -1.94
CA HIS A 310 9.13 -1.37 -1.91
C HIS A 310 7.89 -0.58 -2.33
N LYS A 311 6.81 -1.32 -2.59
CA LYS A 311 5.42 -0.84 -2.75
C LYS A 311 5.23 0.14 -3.91
N GLY A 312 6.21 0.23 -4.81
CA GLY A 312 6.21 1.18 -5.93
C GLY A 312 6.21 2.64 -5.51
N ARG A 313 6.76 2.98 -4.33
CA ARG A 313 6.91 4.39 -3.87
C ARG A 313 7.90 5.19 -4.74
N TYR A 314 8.87 4.51 -5.34
CA TYR A 314 9.87 5.04 -6.25
C TYR A 314 9.92 4.19 -7.52
N VAL A 315 10.57 4.72 -8.57
CA VAL A 315 11.12 3.93 -9.68
C VAL A 315 12.52 4.41 -10.02
N GLY A 316 13.39 3.52 -10.49
CA GLY A 316 14.64 3.90 -11.13
C GLY A 316 14.38 4.27 -12.59
N ALA A 317 14.73 5.49 -13.00
CA ALA A 317 14.68 5.90 -14.40
C ALA A 317 16.09 5.89 -14.98
N LEU A 318 16.31 5.12 -16.05
CA LEU A 318 17.61 4.93 -16.69
C LEU A 318 17.57 5.43 -18.13
N GLY A 319 18.28 6.51 -18.42
CA GLY A 319 18.47 7.08 -19.75
C GLY A 319 19.73 6.53 -20.42
N VAL A 320 19.58 6.09 -21.67
CA VAL A 320 20.65 5.57 -22.51
C VAL A 320 21.05 6.63 -23.53
N PHE A 321 22.28 7.13 -23.47
CA PHE A 321 22.83 8.13 -24.38
C PHE A 321 24.01 7.53 -25.15
N ARG A 322 24.13 7.79 -26.46
CA ARG A 322 25.25 7.25 -27.26
C ARG A 322 26.48 8.15 -27.17
N LYS A 323 27.64 7.54 -26.95
CA LYS A 323 28.97 8.18 -26.99
C LYS A 323 29.53 8.18 -28.42
N ALA A 324 30.51 9.05 -28.68
CA ALA A 324 31.12 9.18 -30.01
C ALA A 324 31.83 7.89 -30.51
N ASP A 325 32.24 7.01 -29.60
CA ASP A 325 32.80 5.68 -29.89
C ASP A 325 31.72 4.61 -30.19
N GLY A 326 30.44 4.97 -30.17
CA GLY A 326 29.29 4.09 -30.38
C GLY A 326 28.84 3.33 -29.13
N SER A 327 29.56 3.43 -28.01
CA SER A 327 29.15 2.88 -26.71
C SER A 327 28.03 3.70 -26.05
N PHE A 328 27.57 3.28 -24.88
CA PHE A 328 26.52 3.97 -24.13
C PHE A 328 27.05 4.67 -22.87
N ASP A 329 26.49 5.84 -22.60
CA ASP A 329 26.41 6.44 -21.28
C ASP A 329 25.07 6.07 -20.65
N LEU A 330 25.11 5.65 -19.38
CA LEU A 330 23.92 5.27 -18.62
C LEU A 330 23.70 6.29 -17.52
N GLN A 331 22.61 7.03 -17.62
CA GLN A 331 22.23 8.09 -16.69
C GLN A 331 21.07 7.60 -15.83
N TYR A 332 21.30 7.45 -14.53
CA TYR A 332 20.28 6.99 -13.59
C TYR A 332 19.70 8.14 -12.77
N GLN A 333 18.41 8.05 -12.45
CA GLN A 333 17.74 8.88 -11.47
C GLN A 333 16.71 8.02 -10.73
N LEU A 334 16.82 7.91 -9.39
CA LEU A 334 15.69 7.44 -8.58
C LEU A 334 14.63 8.55 -8.58
N VAL A 335 13.40 8.21 -8.98
CA VAL A 335 12.27 9.14 -9.06
C VAL A 335 11.23 8.74 -8.00
N PRO A 336 10.96 9.57 -6.97
CA PRO A 336 9.83 9.35 -6.09
C PRO A 336 8.52 9.55 -6.88
N LEU A 337 7.51 8.74 -6.60
CA LEU A 337 6.17 8.91 -7.16
C LEU A 337 5.30 9.66 -6.15
N GLY A 338 5.49 10.98 -6.06
CA GLY A 338 4.72 11.88 -5.19
C GLY A 338 3.44 12.39 -5.85
N GLU A 339 2.76 13.32 -5.16
CA GLU A 339 1.46 13.85 -5.60
C GLU A 339 1.54 14.69 -6.88
N GLU A 340 2.73 15.17 -7.26
CA GLU A 340 3.00 15.85 -8.53
C GLU A 340 2.72 14.97 -9.76
N PHE A 341 2.65 13.63 -9.59
CA PHE A 341 2.27 12.66 -10.61
C PHE A 341 0.80 12.20 -10.54
N LEU A 342 -0.05 12.80 -9.68
CA LEU A 342 -1.50 12.54 -9.72
C LEU A 342 -2.12 12.96 -11.05
N THR A 343 -3.20 12.29 -11.44
CA THR A 343 -4.02 12.67 -12.58
C THR A 343 -4.91 13.85 -12.18
N PRO A 344 -4.95 14.95 -12.96
CA PRO A 344 -5.83 16.09 -12.68
C PRO A 344 -7.30 15.68 -12.54
N GLU A 345 -8.09 16.50 -11.84
CA GLU A 345 -9.55 16.31 -11.76
C GLU A 345 -10.24 16.50 -13.12
N GLY A 346 -11.48 16.01 -13.23
CA GLY A 346 -12.25 15.98 -14.48
C GLY A 346 -12.01 14.74 -15.35
N ASP A 347 -12.93 14.47 -16.27
CA ASP A 347 -13.05 13.18 -16.94
C ASP A 347 -12.05 13.00 -18.09
N GLU A 348 -11.72 14.06 -18.83
CA GLU A 348 -10.73 13.99 -19.93
C GLU A 348 -9.33 13.67 -19.40
N ALA A 349 -8.96 14.22 -18.23
CA ALA A 349 -7.73 13.88 -17.54
C ALA A 349 -7.72 12.40 -17.11
N ALA A 350 -8.84 11.88 -16.61
CA ALA A 350 -8.97 10.47 -16.23
C ALA A 350 -8.89 9.53 -17.45
N LYS A 351 -9.55 9.86 -18.56
CA LYS A 351 -9.48 9.12 -19.84
C LYS A 351 -8.05 9.07 -20.40
N GLY A 352 -7.25 10.11 -20.16
CA GLY A 352 -5.84 10.17 -20.54
C GLY A 352 -4.93 9.17 -19.80
N ASN A 353 -5.39 8.58 -18.69
CA ASN A 353 -4.64 7.59 -17.92
C ASN A 353 -5.38 6.24 -17.89
N THR A 354 -5.09 5.37 -18.87
CA THR A 354 -5.74 4.06 -19.04
C THR A 354 -5.66 3.16 -17.81
N VAL A 355 -4.66 3.35 -16.95
CA VAL A 355 -4.51 2.61 -15.68
C VAL A 355 -5.63 2.95 -14.69
N LEU A 356 -6.20 4.15 -14.70
CA LEU A 356 -7.36 4.47 -13.84
C LEU A 356 -8.56 3.56 -14.16
N GLY A 357 -8.82 3.28 -15.45
CA GLY A 357 -9.89 2.35 -15.85
C GLY A 357 -9.68 0.93 -15.31
N LEU A 358 -8.43 0.45 -15.26
CA LEU A 358 -8.07 -0.84 -14.66
C LEU A 358 -8.25 -0.85 -13.14
N LEU A 359 -8.02 0.29 -12.47
CA LEU A 359 -8.22 0.45 -11.03
C LEU A 359 -9.70 0.55 -10.65
N GLU A 360 -10.54 1.19 -11.48
CA GLU A 360 -12.00 1.20 -11.28
C GLU A 360 -12.60 -0.19 -11.48
N ASP A 361 -12.23 -0.91 -12.55
CA ASP A 361 -12.68 -2.28 -12.77
C ASP A 361 -12.23 -3.23 -11.66
N TYR A 362 -11.03 -3.03 -11.11
CA TYR A 362 -10.57 -3.76 -9.91
C TYR A 362 -11.52 -3.58 -8.73
N THR A 363 -11.86 -2.35 -8.33
CA THR A 363 -12.74 -2.13 -7.16
C THR A 363 -14.19 -2.57 -7.42
N LYS A 364 -14.65 -2.45 -8.67
CA LYS A 364 -15.91 -3.02 -9.14
C LYS A 364 -15.91 -4.55 -8.97
N GLN A 365 -14.88 -5.25 -9.42
CA GLN A 365 -14.77 -6.70 -9.25
C GLN A 365 -14.66 -7.13 -7.78
N VAL A 366 -13.95 -6.36 -6.94
CA VAL A 366 -13.88 -6.60 -5.47
C VAL A 366 -15.28 -6.59 -4.84
N LYS A 367 -16.12 -5.62 -5.25
CA LYS A 367 -17.53 -5.50 -4.86
C LYS A 367 -18.41 -6.62 -5.42
N GLU A 368 -18.37 -6.85 -6.73
CA GLU A 368 -19.21 -7.86 -7.41
C GLU A 368 -18.91 -9.29 -6.94
N ARG A 369 -17.65 -9.59 -6.60
CA ARG A 369 -17.22 -10.89 -6.06
C ARG A 369 -17.35 -10.98 -4.53
N ASN A 370 -17.93 -9.95 -3.89
CA ASN A 370 -18.20 -9.81 -2.46
C ASN A 370 -17.06 -10.31 -1.56
N PHE A 371 -15.86 -9.74 -1.73
CA PHE A 371 -14.71 -10.14 -0.92
C PHE A 371 -14.87 -9.79 0.57
N LEU A 372 -15.71 -8.79 0.93
CA LEU A 372 -16.05 -8.52 2.33
C LEU A 372 -16.55 -9.76 3.07
N ALA A 373 -17.40 -10.56 2.42
CA ALA A 373 -17.99 -11.78 2.99
C ALA A 373 -17.04 -12.98 3.04
N LYS A 374 -15.85 -12.91 2.39
CA LYS A 374 -14.89 -14.03 2.31
C LYS A 374 -13.82 -14.03 3.41
N VAL A 375 -13.63 -12.91 4.11
CA VAL A 375 -12.64 -12.84 5.19
C VAL A 375 -13.07 -13.70 6.38
N ALA A 376 -12.19 -14.63 6.77
CA ALA A 376 -12.39 -15.51 7.92
C ALA A 376 -12.49 -14.70 9.22
N ARG A 377 -13.48 -15.00 10.07
CA ARG A 377 -13.72 -14.24 11.31
C ARG A 377 -13.22 -14.96 12.56
N THR A 378 -12.36 -14.29 13.32
CA THR A 378 -11.78 -14.79 14.58
C THR A 378 -12.54 -14.24 15.79
N PRO A 379 -12.50 -14.87 16.98
CA PRO A 379 -13.10 -14.30 18.18
C PRO A 379 -12.26 -13.15 18.75
N HIS A 380 -12.91 -12.13 19.31
CA HIS A 380 -12.26 -11.08 20.09
C HIS A 380 -11.61 -11.64 21.36
N SER A 381 -10.60 -10.97 21.91
CA SER A 381 -9.94 -11.38 23.17
C SER A 381 -10.95 -11.54 24.32
N ALA A 382 -11.94 -10.65 24.44
CA ALA A 382 -13.03 -10.77 25.41
C ALA A 382 -13.91 -12.02 25.19
N GLN A 383 -14.19 -12.38 23.93
CA GLN A 383 -14.94 -13.60 23.59
C GLN A 383 -14.14 -14.88 23.85
N LEU A 384 -12.80 -14.81 23.83
CA LEU A 384 -11.91 -15.92 24.22
C LEU A 384 -11.78 -16.05 25.75
N GLN A 385 -11.82 -14.93 26.49
CA GLN A 385 -11.76 -14.92 27.96
C GLN A 385 -13.09 -15.31 28.61
N LYS A 386 -14.21 -15.08 27.92
CA LYS A 386 -15.58 -15.33 28.40
C LYS A 386 -16.48 -15.96 27.31
N PRO A 387 -16.13 -17.15 26.78
CA PRO A 387 -16.90 -17.80 25.73
C PRO A 387 -18.34 -18.15 26.16
N GLU A 388 -18.56 -18.41 27.45
CA GLU A 388 -19.87 -18.72 28.03
C GLU A 388 -20.87 -17.56 27.92
N LEU A 389 -20.38 -16.32 27.88
CA LEU A 389 -21.21 -15.11 27.85
C LEU A 389 -21.65 -14.71 26.43
N ASN A 390 -21.14 -15.35 25.38
CA ASN A 390 -21.48 -15.07 23.98
C ASN A 390 -21.41 -13.56 23.63
N LEU A 391 -20.40 -12.87 24.15
CA LEU A 391 -20.24 -11.42 24.03
C LEU A 391 -20.26 -10.95 22.58
N SER A 392 -20.93 -9.82 22.34
CA SER A 392 -21.21 -9.30 21.01
C SER A 392 -21.01 -7.80 20.91
N PHE A 393 -20.66 -7.34 19.71
CA PHE A 393 -20.68 -5.93 19.37
C PHE A 393 -22.12 -5.42 19.28
N VAL A 394 -22.38 -4.19 19.71
CA VAL A 394 -23.73 -3.62 19.89
C VAL A 394 -23.99 -2.29 19.18
N GLY A 395 -22.93 -1.59 18.76
CA GLY A 395 -22.98 -0.29 18.11
C GLY A 395 -22.99 0.90 19.07
N SER A 396 -22.39 2.02 18.64
CA SER A 396 -22.20 3.24 19.46
C SER A 396 -23.52 3.81 19.98
N GLU A 397 -24.62 3.68 19.22
CA GLU A 397 -25.96 4.18 19.56
C GLU A 397 -26.48 3.57 20.86
N ARG A 398 -26.04 2.35 21.20
CA ARG A 398 -26.41 1.69 22.46
C ARG A 398 -25.72 2.31 23.67
N CYS A 399 -24.57 2.95 23.49
CA CYS A 399 -23.84 3.64 24.56
C CYS A 399 -24.49 4.98 24.95
N LEU A 400 -25.18 5.66 24.02
CA LEU A 400 -25.78 6.99 24.20
C LEU A 400 -26.63 7.12 25.48
N GLY A 401 -27.43 6.10 25.83
CA GLY A 401 -28.32 6.13 26.99
C GLY A 401 -27.62 6.28 28.35
N CYS A 402 -26.35 5.89 28.45
CA CYS A 402 -25.54 6.02 29.67
C CYS A 402 -24.37 7.01 29.51
N HIS A 403 -23.86 7.17 28.28
CA HIS A 403 -22.62 7.87 27.96
C HIS A 403 -22.85 9.02 26.97
N ALA A 404 -23.89 9.83 27.20
CA ALA A 404 -24.33 10.83 26.24
C ALA A 404 -23.29 11.91 25.89
N GLY A 405 -22.45 12.33 26.85
CA GLY A 405 -21.39 13.32 26.60
C GLY A 405 -20.20 12.73 25.83
N GLU A 406 -19.89 11.48 26.12
CA GLU A 406 -18.86 10.70 25.44
C GLU A 406 -19.28 10.36 24.00
N PHE A 407 -20.55 9.98 23.81
CA PHE A 407 -21.17 9.72 22.50
C PHE A 407 -21.22 10.99 21.62
N ALA A 408 -21.57 12.15 22.19
CA ALA A 408 -21.58 13.41 21.44
C ALA A 408 -20.18 13.73 20.87
N LYS A 409 -19.13 13.59 21.69
CA LYS A 409 -17.75 13.79 21.23
C LYS A 409 -17.29 12.75 20.21
N TRP A 410 -17.76 11.50 20.29
CA TRP A 410 -17.50 10.49 19.26
C TRP A 410 -18.18 10.84 17.94
N LYS A 411 -19.46 11.21 17.98
CA LYS A 411 -20.29 11.48 16.81
C LYS A 411 -19.69 12.57 15.92
N ASP A 412 -19.28 13.68 16.53
CA ASP A 412 -18.72 14.84 15.82
C ASP A 412 -17.22 14.65 15.43
N SER A 413 -16.69 13.42 15.55
CA SER A 413 -15.29 13.10 15.26
C SER A 413 -15.10 12.37 13.92
N LYS A 414 -13.88 12.41 13.38
CA LYS A 414 -13.52 11.64 12.17
C LYS A 414 -13.73 10.13 12.30
N HIS A 415 -13.81 9.58 13.52
CA HIS A 415 -14.11 8.17 13.74
C HIS A 415 -15.61 7.87 13.56
N GLY A 416 -16.50 8.78 13.95
CA GLY A 416 -17.95 8.68 13.71
C GLY A 416 -18.37 8.90 12.25
N HIS A 417 -17.43 9.32 11.40
CA HIS A 417 -17.58 9.54 9.95
C HIS A 417 -16.57 8.73 9.11
N ALA A 418 -15.98 7.67 9.68
CA ALA A 418 -14.89 6.94 9.04
C ALA A 418 -15.33 6.26 7.71
N TYR A 419 -16.48 5.60 7.67
CA TYR A 419 -16.98 4.90 6.49
C TYR A 419 -17.30 5.88 5.34
N GLU A 420 -17.75 7.09 5.68
CA GLU A 420 -18.03 8.18 4.71
C GLU A 420 -16.80 8.48 3.83
N ALA A 421 -15.59 8.39 4.40
CA ALA A 421 -14.32 8.53 3.66
C ALA A 421 -14.20 7.55 2.48
N LEU A 422 -14.67 6.31 2.64
CA LEU A 422 -14.63 5.26 1.62
C LEU A 422 -15.83 5.29 0.66
N GLU A 423 -16.96 5.78 1.13
CA GLU A 423 -18.25 5.75 0.42
C GLU A 423 -18.50 7.01 -0.44
N VAL A 424 -18.08 8.18 0.03
CA VAL A 424 -18.41 9.49 -0.56
C VAL A 424 -17.18 10.19 -1.14
N TYR A 425 -16.04 10.15 -0.43
CA TYR A 425 -14.85 10.92 -0.78
C TYR A 425 -13.83 10.13 -1.62
N ALA A 426 -13.70 8.82 -1.43
CA ALA A 426 -12.84 7.97 -2.26
C ALA A 426 -13.46 7.74 -3.66
N LYS A 427 -12.99 8.50 -4.65
CA LYS A 427 -13.57 8.54 -6.02
C LYS A 427 -12.66 8.01 -7.14
N ARG A 428 -11.39 7.70 -6.87
CA ARG A 428 -10.40 7.26 -7.89
C ARG A 428 -9.39 6.23 -7.35
N PRO A 429 -9.58 4.93 -7.59
CA PRO A 429 -10.86 4.31 -7.88
C PRO A 429 -11.85 4.42 -6.71
N GLY A 430 -13.14 4.33 -7.04
CA GLY A 430 -14.26 4.30 -6.09
C GLY A 430 -14.44 2.94 -5.39
N ASN A 431 -15.67 2.68 -4.93
CA ASN A 431 -16.09 1.40 -4.31
C ASN A 431 -15.20 0.91 -3.13
N ARG A 432 -14.46 1.79 -2.45
CA ARG A 432 -13.51 1.41 -1.38
C ARG A 432 -14.20 0.84 -0.15
N GLN A 433 -15.47 1.16 0.06
CA GLN A 433 -16.28 0.60 1.14
C GLN A 433 -16.64 -0.88 0.93
N PHE A 434 -16.22 -1.49 -0.18
CA PHE A 434 -16.33 -2.92 -0.46
C PHE A 434 -14.98 -3.64 -0.42
N ASP A 435 -13.86 -2.95 -0.14
CA ASP A 435 -12.53 -3.55 -0.03
C ASP A 435 -12.25 -3.98 1.43
N PRO A 436 -11.98 -5.29 1.69
CA PRO A 436 -11.59 -5.77 3.01
C PRO A 436 -10.41 -5.03 3.63
N GLU A 437 -9.46 -4.57 2.81
CA GLU A 437 -8.24 -3.89 3.28
C GLU A 437 -8.51 -2.44 3.72
N CYS A 438 -9.62 -1.83 3.28
CA CYS A 438 -10.06 -0.53 3.76
C CYS A 438 -11.04 -0.67 4.94
N ILE A 439 -12.02 -1.56 4.83
CA ILE A 439 -13.11 -1.69 5.81
C ILE A 439 -12.63 -2.08 7.22
N VAL A 440 -11.51 -2.81 7.33
CA VAL A 440 -10.86 -3.17 8.60
C VAL A 440 -10.54 -1.97 9.51
N CYS A 441 -10.33 -0.78 8.94
CA CYS A 441 -9.99 0.44 9.67
C CYS A 441 -11.10 1.51 9.66
N HIS A 442 -12.24 1.21 9.04
CA HIS A 442 -13.35 2.17 8.85
C HIS A 442 -14.69 1.65 9.43
N THR A 443 -14.68 0.56 10.20
CA THR A 443 -15.86 -0.07 10.82
C THR A 443 -15.54 -0.67 12.20
N VAL A 444 -16.56 -1.08 12.96
CA VAL A 444 -16.38 -1.82 14.22
C VAL A 444 -16.15 -3.31 13.97
N GLY A 445 -14.95 -3.79 14.28
CA GLY A 445 -14.68 -5.23 14.44
C GLY A 445 -14.79 -6.08 13.16
N TYR A 446 -14.59 -5.51 11.97
CA TYR A 446 -14.51 -6.31 10.76
C TYR A 446 -13.42 -7.40 10.87
N GLY A 447 -13.70 -8.60 10.35
CA GLY A 447 -12.88 -9.79 10.58
C GLY A 447 -13.01 -10.43 11.97
N VAL A 448 -13.89 -9.92 12.84
CA VAL A 448 -14.14 -10.45 14.19
C VAL A 448 -15.55 -11.05 14.30
N LYS A 449 -15.75 -12.08 15.12
CA LYS A 449 -17.08 -12.66 15.39
C LYS A 449 -18.01 -11.60 15.97
N THR A 450 -19.23 -11.51 15.42
CA THR A 450 -20.26 -10.48 15.69
C THR A 450 -19.90 -9.04 15.34
N GLY A 451 -18.71 -8.78 14.76
CA GLY A 451 -18.35 -7.47 14.24
C GLY A 451 -19.00 -7.18 12.87
N PHE A 452 -18.62 -6.07 12.25
CA PHE A 452 -19.18 -5.60 10.98
C PHE A 452 -19.13 -6.67 9.87
N GLU A 453 -20.24 -6.81 9.15
CA GLU A 453 -20.36 -7.62 7.95
C GLU A 453 -20.60 -6.76 6.70
N SER A 454 -21.63 -5.92 6.77
CA SER A 454 -22.09 -5.00 5.73
C SER A 454 -23.08 -3.99 6.33
N THR A 455 -23.38 -2.95 5.57
CA THR A 455 -24.35 -1.91 5.94
C THR A 455 -25.78 -2.43 6.13
N GLU A 456 -26.15 -3.55 5.50
CA GLU A 456 -27.50 -4.13 5.54
C GLU A 456 -27.66 -5.07 6.73
N LYS A 457 -26.60 -5.81 7.09
CA LYS A 457 -26.60 -6.77 8.19
C LYS A 457 -26.26 -6.16 9.54
N THR A 458 -25.30 -5.24 9.56
CA THR A 458 -24.72 -4.66 10.77
C THR A 458 -24.62 -3.13 10.66
N PRO A 459 -25.73 -2.40 10.40
CA PRO A 459 -25.71 -0.95 10.23
C PRO A 459 -25.14 -0.21 11.44
N ALA A 460 -25.41 -0.68 12.67
CA ALA A 460 -24.90 -0.10 13.91
C ALA A 460 -23.38 -0.31 14.13
N LEU A 461 -22.71 -1.06 13.26
CA LEU A 461 -21.25 -1.29 13.29
C LEU A 461 -20.53 -0.59 12.12
N LYS A 462 -21.25 0.24 11.36
CA LYS A 462 -20.67 1.23 10.43
C LYS A 462 -19.83 2.22 11.24
N ASP A 463 -18.81 2.80 10.60
CA ASP A 463 -17.90 3.78 11.19
C ASP A 463 -17.03 3.23 12.36
N VAL A 464 -16.04 3.98 12.81
CA VAL A 464 -15.13 3.56 13.90
C VAL A 464 -15.79 3.90 15.24
N GLY A 465 -16.62 2.98 15.72
CA GLY A 465 -17.42 3.15 16.94
C GLY A 465 -16.66 3.05 18.27
N CYS A 466 -17.37 3.26 19.38
CA CYS A 466 -16.82 3.14 20.74
C CYS A 466 -16.14 1.79 20.99
N GLU A 467 -16.69 0.72 20.41
CA GLU A 467 -16.23 -0.65 20.55
C GLU A 467 -14.97 -0.98 19.72
N SER A 468 -14.58 -0.14 18.76
CA SER A 468 -13.26 -0.28 18.11
C SER A 468 -12.10 -0.03 19.08
N CYS A 469 -12.36 0.70 20.17
CA CYS A 469 -11.50 0.73 21.35
C CYS A 469 -11.96 -0.30 22.39
N HIS A 470 -13.18 -0.16 22.90
CA HIS A 470 -13.63 -0.89 24.09
C HIS A 470 -13.88 -2.39 23.88
N GLY A 471 -14.00 -2.89 22.65
CA GLY A 471 -14.45 -4.25 22.39
C GLY A 471 -15.96 -4.45 22.62
N PRO A 472 -16.45 -5.70 22.56
CA PRO A 472 -17.88 -6.02 22.51
C PRO A 472 -18.63 -5.65 23.81
N GLY A 473 -19.57 -4.72 23.69
CA GLY A 473 -20.27 -4.06 24.78
C GLY A 473 -21.40 -4.84 25.45
N SER A 474 -21.90 -5.93 24.85
CA SER A 474 -23.18 -6.53 25.30
C SER A 474 -23.19 -7.05 26.75
N GLY A 475 -22.06 -7.56 27.25
CA GLY A 475 -21.92 -7.95 28.65
C GLY A 475 -21.98 -6.77 29.62
N HIS A 476 -21.32 -5.65 29.29
CA HIS A 476 -21.42 -4.44 30.11
C HIS A 476 -22.84 -3.86 30.09
N MET A 477 -23.55 -3.94 28.96
CA MET A 477 -24.95 -3.50 28.90
C MET A 477 -25.88 -4.33 29.80
N SER A 478 -25.67 -5.64 29.93
CA SER A 478 -26.52 -6.51 30.76
C SER A 478 -26.24 -6.38 32.26
N ALA A 479 -24.98 -6.09 32.66
CA ALA A 479 -24.63 -5.76 34.04
C ALA A 479 -23.64 -4.57 34.13
N PRO A 480 -24.12 -3.31 34.05
CA PRO A 480 -23.25 -2.12 33.96
C PRO A 480 -22.36 -1.84 35.17
N ARG A 481 -22.56 -2.55 36.28
CA ARG A 481 -21.77 -2.42 37.53
C ARG A 481 -20.89 -3.65 37.81
N ASP A 482 -20.89 -4.65 36.92
CA ASP A 482 -20.06 -5.85 37.09
C ASP A 482 -18.57 -5.53 36.87
N ALA A 483 -17.76 -5.81 37.89
CA ALA A 483 -16.35 -5.47 37.91
C ALA A 483 -15.47 -6.35 36.99
N ASP A 484 -15.94 -7.54 36.58
CA ASP A 484 -15.25 -8.41 35.63
C ASP A 484 -15.60 -8.04 34.20
N LEU A 485 -16.88 -7.76 33.89
CA LEU A 485 -17.29 -7.30 32.56
C LEU A 485 -16.70 -5.92 32.23
N LEU A 486 -16.54 -5.04 33.23
CA LEU A 486 -15.84 -3.76 33.07
C LEU A 486 -14.33 -3.91 32.75
N LYS A 487 -13.67 -5.02 33.11
CA LYS A 487 -12.27 -5.27 32.71
C LYS A 487 -12.16 -5.58 31.22
N LEU A 488 -13.14 -6.32 30.68
CA LEU A 488 -13.20 -6.68 29.25
C LEU A 488 -13.33 -5.44 28.36
N LEU A 489 -13.99 -4.38 28.84
CA LEU A 489 -14.09 -3.09 28.16
C LEU A 489 -12.85 -2.18 28.27
N SER A 490 -11.70 -2.70 28.70
CA SER A 490 -10.45 -1.95 28.77
C SER A 490 -9.24 -2.82 28.43
N PRO A 491 -9.16 -3.35 27.20
CA PRO A 491 -8.14 -4.34 26.81
C PRO A 491 -6.68 -3.83 26.87
N TRP A 492 -6.47 -2.52 27.06
CA TRP A 492 -5.17 -1.87 27.29
C TRP A 492 -4.77 -1.72 28.78
N LYS A 493 -5.66 -2.06 29.73
CA LYS A 493 -5.35 -2.05 31.17
C LYS A 493 -4.80 -3.41 31.59
N LEU A 494 -3.67 -3.41 32.29
CA LEU A 494 -3.14 -4.58 32.99
C LEU A 494 -3.71 -4.67 34.43
N THR A 495 -4.03 -3.52 35.03
CA THR A 495 -4.60 -3.42 36.38
C THR A 495 -5.86 -2.55 36.41
N PRO A 496 -6.82 -2.77 37.35
CA PRO A 496 -8.00 -1.92 37.51
C PRO A 496 -7.67 -0.45 37.85
N THR A 497 -6.47 -0.18 38.39
CA THR A 497 -5.99 1.15 38.75
C THR A 497 -5.20 1.85 37.62
N ASP A 498 -4.88 1.17 36.51
CA ASP A 498 -4.19 1.80 35.39
C ASP A 498 -5.02 2.96 34.81
N ARG A 499 -4.41 4.13 34.65
CA ARG A 499 -4.99 5.34 34.05
C ARG A 499 -4.01 5.95 33.06
N LEU A 500 -4.53 6.40 31.92
CA LEU A 500 -3.79 7.25 31.00
C LEU A 500 -3.48 8.60 31.67
N PRO A 501 -2.45 9.33 31.20
CA PRO A 501 -2.23 10.72 31.58
C PRO A 501 -3.41 11.63 31.24
N ASP A 502 -3.45 12.80 31.87
CA ASP A 502 -4.40 13.86 31.53
C ASP A 502 -4.05 14.59 30.22
N VAL A 503 -4.97 15.42 29.74
CA VAL A 503 -4.82 16.19 28.50
C VAL A 503 -3.60 17.09 28.55
N ALA A 504 -3.36 17.78 29.67
CA ALA A 504 -2.21 18.67 29.85
C ALA A 504 -0.87 17.92 29.75
N THR A 505 -0.80 16.68 30.25
CA THR A 505 0.37 15.83 30.14
C THR A 505 0.61 15.36 28.70
N PHE A 506 -0.44 14.98 27.96
CA PHE A 506 -0.29 14.67 26.55
C PHE A 506 0.09 15.90 25.71
N GLU A 507 -0.50 17.06 25.98
CA GLU A 507 -0.09 18.32 25.34
C GLU A 507 1.34 18.73 25.65
N ARG A 508 1.88 18.41 26.84
CA ARG A 508 3.30 18.57 27.17
C ARG A 508 4.15 17.64 26.31
N ILE A 509 3.81 16.34 26.25
CA ILE A 509 4.55 15.34 25.48
C ILE A 509 4.57 15.69 23.99
N ALA A 510 3.45 16.13 23.43
CA ALA A 510 3.33 16.56 22.03
C ALA A 510 4.11 17.85 21.68
N LYS A 511 4.67 18.55 22.69
CA LYS A 511 5.52 19.74 22.54
C LYS A 511 6.98 19.46 22.95
N ALA A 512 7.29 18.25 23.43
CA ALA A 512 8.62 17.88 23.90
C ALA A 512 9.54 17.47 22.72
N PRO A 513 10.86 17.75 22.79
CA PRO A 513 11.81 17.24 21.83
C PRO A 513 11.91 15.71 21.90
N VAL A 514 11.99 15.03 20.75
CA VAL A 514 12.11 13.57 20.67
C VAL A 514 13.35 13.09 21.41
N GLY A 515 13.17 12.22 22.41
CA GLY A 515 14.25 11.70 23.25
C GLY A 515 14.78 12.69 24.30
N GLY A 516 14.20 13.88 24.43
CA GLY A 516 14.57 14.88 25.44
C GLY A 516 13.56 14.99 26.60
N PRO A 517 13.85 15.88 27.57
CA PRO A 517 13.02 16.04 28.77
C PRO A 517 11.63 16.60 28.45
N GLY A 518 10.65 16.22 29.26
CA GLY A 518 9.24 16.47 29.01
C GLY A 518 8.57 15.40 28.14
N GLY A 519 9.28 14.35 27.74
CA GLY A 519 8.78 13.26 26.89
C GLY A 519 7.96 12.20 27.62
N LEU A 520 7.71 11.10 26.91
CA LEU A 520 7.00 9.90 27.41
C LEU A 520 7.82 9.12 28.45
N THR A 521 9.15 9.11 28.31
CA THR A 521 10.14 8.51 29.21
C THR A 521 10.04 9.00 30.66
N ASP A 522 9.50 10.19 30.85
CA ASP A 522 9.49 10.91 32.11
C ASP A 522 8.22 10.62 32.93
N LEU A 523 7.29 9.84 32.37
CA LEU A 523 6.09 9.39 33.08
C LEU A 523 6.41 8.22 34.03
N PRO A 524 5.63 8.03 35.12
CA PRO A 524 5.65 6.80 35.89
C PRO A 524 5.48 5.56 35.00
N ALA A 525 6.24 4.50 35.25
CA ALA A 525 6.27 3.32 34.39
C ALA A 525 4.87 2.69 34.12
N ALA A 526 3.93 2.78 35.07
CA ALA A 526 2.56 2.35 34.86
C ALA A 526 1.82 3.18 33.78
N GLN A 527 2.03 4.50 33.73
CA GLN A 527 1.51 5.37 32.67
C GLN A 527 2.18 5.10 31.33
N GLN A 528 3.50 4.88 31.29
CA GLN A 528 4.20 4.50 30.05
C GLN A 528 3.60 3.22 29.43
N ARG A 529 3.36 2.18 30.24
CA ARG A 529 2.76 0.92 29.77
C ARG A 529 1.38 1.12 29.13
N ILE A 530 0.46 1.84 29.79
CA ILE A 530 -0.90 2.04 29.25
C ILE A 530 -0.91 2.99 28.04
N VAL A 531 -0.04 4.00 27.99
CA VAL A 531 0.15 4.83 26.78
C VAL A 531 0.63 3.97 25.61
N ASN A 532 1.61 3.09 25.83
CA ASN A 532 2.10 2.17 24.80
C ASN A 532 1.04 1.16 24.37
N ALA A 533 0.25 0.61 25.31
CA ALA A 533 -0.84 -0.33 25.00
C ALA A 533 -1.98 0.31 24.20
N VAL A 534 -2.31 1.58 24.47
CA VAL A 534 -3.28 2.35 23.69
C VAL A 534 -2.71 2.77 22.33
N SER A 535 -1.44 3.15 22.26
CA SER A 535 -0.74 3.42 21.00
C SER A 535 -0.80 2.20 20.08
N ALA A 536 -0.46 1.01 20.60
CA ALA A 536 -0.54 -0.27 19.88
C ALA A 536 -1.97 -0.69 19.47
N ALA A 537 -3.02 -0.06 20.02
CA ALA A 537 -4.38 -0.20 19.52
C ALA A 537 -4.66 0.74 18.35
N CYS A 538 -4.22 2.00 18.42
CA CYS A 538 -4.34 3.00 17.35
C CYS A 538 -3.48 2.66 16.11
N THR A 539 -2.24 2.21 16.30
CA THR A 539 -1.30 1.88 15.20
C THR A 539 -1.65 0.58 14.46
N LYS A 540 -2.83 0.01 14.68
CA LYS A 540 -3.44 -1.00 13.78
C LYS A 540 -3.97 -0.38 12.49
N CYS A 541 -4.24 0.93 12.52
CA CYS A 541 -4.78 1.73 11.41
C CYS A 541 -4.03 3.05 11.21
N HIS A 542 -3.40 3.57 12.27
CA HIS A 542 -2.51 4.73 12.23
C HIS A 542 -1.04 4.30 12.41
N ASP A 543 -0.58 3.33 11.62
CA ASP A 543 0.85 3.09 11.45
C ASP A 543 1.50 4.16 10.56
N GLY A 544 2.83 4.18 10.50
CA GLY A 544 3.59 5.19 9.75
C GLY A 544 3.45 5.09 8.21
N GLU A 545 2.76 4.09 7.68
CA GLU A 545 2.43 4.02 6.26
C GLU A 545 1.03 4.60 6.02
N ASN A 546 0.05 4.20 6.82
CA ASN A 546 -1.35 4.59 6.70
C ASN A 546 -1.62 6.03 7.18
N ASP A 547 -0.97 6.46 8.26
CA ASP A 547 -1.02 7.83 8.78
C ASP A 547 0.39 8.31 9.22
N PRO A 548 1.27 8.73 8.28
CA PRO A 548 2.63 9.21 8.57
C PRO A 548 2.70 10.50 9.41
N HIS A 549 1.56 11.02 9.84
CA HIS A 549 1.43 12.20 10.72
C HIS A 549 0.75 11.87 12.06
N PHE A 550 0.50 10.59 12.34
CA PHE A 550 -0.02 10.13 13.63
C PHE A 550 0.99 10.33 14.75
N ASP A 551 0.54 10.99 15.81
CA ASP A 551 1.21 11.06 17.09
C ASP A 551 0.13 10.95 18.17
N LEU A 552 0.23 9.94 19.04
CA LEU A 552 -0.82 9.68 20.03
C LEU A 552 -1.02 10.89 20.97
N ALA A 553 0.03 11.62 21.34
CA ALA A 553 -0.08 12.74 22.26
C ALA A 553 -0.78 13.97 21.64
N LYS A 554 -0.53 14.22 20.35
CA LYS A 554 -1.16 15.25 19.53
C LYS A 554 -2.62 14.94 19.14
N TYR A 555 -2.99 13.66 19.09
CA TYR A 555 -4.33 13.21 18.70
C TYR A 555 -5.22 12.83 19.89
N TRP A 556 -4.66 12.35 21.01
CA TRP A 556 -5.43 11.95 22.19
C TRP A 556 -6.41 13.01 22.72
N PRO A 557 -6.07 14.32 22.81
CA PRO A 557 -7.03 15.37 23.20
C PRO A 557 -8.31 15.41 22.34
N LYS A 558 -8.23 14.98 21.08
CA LYS A 558 -9.35 14.95 20.13
C LYS A 558 -10.30 13.77 20.38
N VAL A 559 -9.81 12.66 20.94
CA VAL A 559 -10.56 11.41 21.13
C VAL A 559 -10.99 11.21 22.59
N VAL A 560 -10.18 11.65 23.55
CA VAL A 560 -10.39 11.43 24.99
C VAL A 560 -11.70 12.01 25.50
N HIS A 561 -12.41 11.22 26.31
CA HIS A 561 -13.72 11.53 26.86
C HIS A 561 -13.82 10.97 28.30
N GLY A 562 -14.85 11.33 29.06
CA GLY A 562 -15.03 10.93 30.46
C GLY A 562 -14.08 11.58 31.48
N ALA A 563 -12.96 12.17 31.05
CA ALA A 563 -11.86 12.69 31.89
C ALA A 563 -12.19 13.87 32.84
N GLY A 564 -13.47 14.20 33.03
CA GLY A 564 -13.95 15.24 33.95
C GLY A 564 -14.98 14.77 34.99
N LYS A 565 -15.37 13.48 34.98
CA LYS A 565 -16.27 12.89 36.00
C LYS A 565 -15.43 12.13 37.03
N LYS A 566 -15.57 12.53 38.30
CA LYS A 566 -15.06 11.79 39.48
C LYS A 566 -16.00 10.64 39.83
#